data_AF-K2CBI9-F1
#
_entry.id   AF-K2CBI9-F1
#
_cell.length_a   1.000
_cell.length_b   1.000
_cell.length_c   1.000
_cell.angle_alpha   90.00
_cell.angle_beta   90.00
_cell.angle_gamma   90.00
#
_symmetry.space_group_name_H-M   'P 1'
#
loop_
_entity.id
_entity.type
_entity.pdbx_description
1 polymer ?
#
loop_
_entity_poly.entity_id
_entity_poly.type
_entity_poly.pdbx_seq_one_letter_code
_entity_poly.pdbx_strand_id
1 'polypeptide(L)'
;MIATCGYDGFLYSIGYLAGWIVALFVVAEPMKRLGKYTFTDALDAKFNSKGIQLAAALSTIIVSLFYLIPQMVGAGVLITPLLGLPHYVGVILVGIVVITIVASAGMTSTTYVQFLKGGLLIIFSTALVVATFNRGLTTTPDQDGKVPFYKYTTLEATAGQGSIVPVDTAWQFAGVREESGQTLVKLVNNGKTSWWKKEVKADSGQILLHETQSIIKKADGSSIVNGSPASTENALRQIGNLEIIKGKTGAEASTGKVGPVDFLANIGHPETRVKSWKAIKFTEDNDSVTVFVSELVPGNRILRPGLKFKVEGTWLQKLDFVSLMLALFLGTASLPHILIRYYTVPSPAAARKSTIVAIAAIGAFYVLTLFMGLGAMTNGTINLLDDNMSAPLLAKSFGTFLFSAISAIAFATVLGTVSGLIVAASGAVAHDLMDRYLGMNLTEHRKVRAGKISAVVIGVISIVLGIIFKGMNVSFLVGWAFSVAASANLPSIVMLLFWKRTTASGIIASIIAGVFSAMTMILLSPSMFKLYGLDPANAPFPIDNPGVFSIPISFAA
;
A
#
# COMPACT_ATOMS: atom_id res chain seq x y z
N MET A 1 2.40 -6.36 -1.55
CA MET A 1 1.57 -6.64 -2.74
C MET A 1 2.28 -7.44 -3.82
N ILE A 2 3.30 -6.96 -4.54
CA ILE A 2 3.95 -7.80 -5.58
C ILE A 2 4.54 -9.06 -4.96
N ALA A 3 5.21 -8.93 -3.81
CA ALA A 3 5.77 -10.07 -3.09
C ALA A 3 4.73 -11.09 -2.62
N THR A 4 3.53 -10.63 -2.27
CA THR A 4 2.47 -11.48 -1.69
C THR A 4 1.45 -11.98 -2.71
N CYS A 5 1.27 -11.27 -3.82
CA CYS A 5 0.21 -11.52 -4.80
C CYS A 5 0.71 -11.58 -6.26
N GLY A 6 2.02 -11.47 -6.49
CA GLY A 6 2.60 -11.54 -7.82
C GLY A 6 2.19 -10.39 -8.73
N TYR A 7 1.79 -10.72 -9.97
CA TYR A 7 1.49 -9.78 -11.03
C TYR A 7 0.34 -8.81 -10.72
N ASP A 8 -0.61 -9.21 -9.87
CA ASP A 8 -1.68 -8.32 -9.42
C ASP A 8 -1.15 -7.07 -8.72
N GLY A 9 -0.09 -7.22 -7.93
CA GLY A 9 0.58 -6.08 -7.32
C GLY A 9 1.23 -5.16 -8.35
N PHE A 10 1.65 -5.70 -9.49
CA PHE A 10 2.26 -4.93 -10.58
C PHE A 10 1.20 -4.18 -11.39
N LEU A 11 0.05 -4.81 -11.68
CA LEU A 11 -1.11 -4.14 -12.28
C LEU A 11 -1.51 -2.89 -11.51
N TYR A 12 -1.49 -2.96 -10.17
CA TYR A 12 -1.74 -1.82 -9.30
C TYR A 12 -0.82 -0.63 -9.61
N SER A 13 0.47 -0.88 -9.89
CA SER A 13 1.45 0.17 -10.24
C SER A 13 1.20 0.80 -11.62
N ILE A 14 0.67 0.02 -12.58
CA ILE A 14 0.38 0.49 -13.94
C ILE A 14 -0.69 1.59 -13.92
N GLY A 15 -1.71 1.45 -13.07
CA GLY A 15 -2.76 2.46 -12.92
C GLY A 15 -2.21 3.86 -12.62
N TYR A 16 -1.21 3.96 -11.75
CA TYR A 16 -0.54 5.24 -11.44
C TYR A 16 0.24 5.79 -12.63
N LEU A 17 1.02 4.93 -13.31
CA LEU A 17 1.84 5.35 -14.45
C LEU A 17 0.96 5.89 -15.58
N ALA A 18 -0.16 5.21 -15.85
CA ALA A 18 -1.13 5.63 -16.85
C ALA A 18 -1.76 6.99 -16.48
N GLY A 19 -2.01 7.26 -15.21
CA GLY A 19 -2.54 8.56 -14.76
C GLY A 19 -1.59 9.74 -15.03
N TRP A 20 -0.28 9.52 -15.05
CA TRP A 20 0.68 10.54 -15.47
C TRP A 20 0.60 10.89 -16.95
N ILE A 21 0.16 9.95 -17.79
CA ILE A 21 -0.08 10.22 -19.22
C ILE A 21 -1.24 11.21 -19.37
N VAL A 22 -2.31 11.03 -18.57
CA VAL A 22 -3.42 12.00 -18.51
C VAL A 22 -2.91 13.36 -18.02
N ALA A 23 -2.10 13.38 -16.96
CA ALA A 23 -1.52 14.62 -16.46
C ALA A 23 -0.71 15.35 -17.56
N LEU A 24 0.09 14.62 -18.34
CA LEU A 24 0.90 15.16 -19.44
C LEU A 24 0.04 15.81 -20.54
N PHE A 25 -0.99 15.12 -21.03
CA PHE A 25 -1.76 15.58 -22.18
C PHE A 25 -2.90 16.53 -21.83
N VAL A 26 -3.56 16.32 -20.69
CA VAL A 26 -4.79 17.02 -20.32
C VAL A 26 -4.50 18.20 -19.41
N VAL A 27 -3.52 18.09 -18.52
CA VAL A 27 -3.38 19.03 -17.39
C VAL A 27 -2.13 19.90 -17.49
N ALA A 28 -0.96 19.33 -17.77
CA ALA A 28 0.34 19.99 -17.60
C ALA A 28 0.46 21.32 -18.38
N GLU A 29 0.09 21.32 -19.66
CA GLU A 29 0.19 22.52 -20.50
C GLU A 29 -0.91 23.55 -20.23
N PRO A 30 -2.22 23.20 -20.22
CA PRO A 30 -3.27 24.17 -19.92
C PRO A 30 -3.11 24.79 -18.54
N MET A 31 -2.73 23.98 -17.54
CA MET A 31 -2.56 24.46 -16.17
C MET A 31 -1.43 25.49 -16.10
N LYS A 32 -0.26 25.24 -16.73
CA LYS A 32 0.81 26.24 -16.77
C LYS A 32 0.40 27.53 -17.48
N ARG A 33 -0.40 27.44 -18.56
CA ARG A 33 -0.91 28.63 -19.28
C ARG A 33 -1.82 29.52 -18.42
N LEU A 34 -2.50 28.97 -17.41
CA LEU A 34 -3.32 29.75 -16.48
C LEU A 34 -2.46 30.65 -15.55
N GLY A 35 -1.19 30.31 -15.32
CA GLY A 35 -0.23 31.17 -14.61
C GLY A 35 -0.57 31.45 -13.14
N LYS A 36 -1.38 30.61 -12.49
CA LYS A 36 -1.83 30.76 -11.10
C LYS A 36 -0.97 29.98 -10.12
N TYR A 37 -1.11 30.23 -8.81
CA TYR A 37 -0.23 29.64 -7.79
C TYR A 37 -0.86 28.45 -7.06
N THR A 38 -2.18 28.42 -6.89
CA THR A 38 -2.91 27.31 -6.25
C THR A 38 -3.93 26.62 -7.16
N PHE A 39 -4.34 25.40 -6.78
CA PHE A 39 -5.45 24.69 -7.43
C PHE A 39 -6.74 25.51 -7.39
N THR A 40 -7.02 26.12 -6.24
CA THR A 40 -8.16 27.01 -6.03
C THR A 40 -8.12 28.23 -6.96
N ASP A 41 -6.93 28.84 -7.12
CA ASP A 41 -6.75 29.95 -8.06
C ASP A 41 -7.04 29.56 -9.50
N ALA A 42 -6.65 28.36 -9.90
CA ALA A 42 -6.89 27.88 -11.26
C ALA A 42 -8.39 27.70 -11.51
N LEU A 43 -9.12 27.11 -10.55
CA LEU A 43 -10.57 26.93 -10.65
C LEU A 43 -11.34 28.26 -10.63
N ASP A 44 -10.88 29.21 -9.83
CA ASP A 44 -11.55 30.50 -9.69
C ASP A 44 -11.08 31.55 -10.72
N ALA A 45 -10.14 31.20 -11.61
CA ALA A 45 -9.51 32.14 -12.54
C ALA A 45 -10.50 32.85 -13.48
N LYS A 46 -11.65 32.22 -13.79
CA LYS A 46 -12.68 32.76 -14.70
C LYS A 46 -13.90 33.34 -13.99
N PHE A 47 -14.11 33.06 -12.70
CA PHE A 47 -15.41 33.27 -12.05
C PHE A 47 -15.37 34.21 -10.85
N ASN A 48 -14.24 34.37 -10.18
CA ASN A 48 -14.07 35.20 -8.98
C ASN A 48 -15.18 34.96 -7.91
N SER A 49 -15.51 33.70 -7.67
CA SER A 49 -16.56 33.23 -6.77
C SER A 49 -16.00 32.74 -5.45
N LYS A 50 -16.50 33.31 -4.34
CA LYS A 50 -16.20 32.83 -2.98
C LYS A 50 -16.58 31.36 -2.77
N GLY A 51 -17.61 30.88 -3.46
CA GLY A 51 -18.04 29.48 -3.35
C GLY A 51 -17.01 28.50 -3.93
N ILE A 52 -16.38 28.83 -5.06
CA ILE A 52 -15.31 28.00 -5.64
C ILE A 52 -14.11 27.98 -4.70
N GLN A 53 -13.77 29.12 -4.10
CA GLN A 53 -12.67 29.24 -3.15
C GLN A 53 -12.85 28.29 -1.96
N LEU A 54 -14.04 28.29 -1.35
CA LEU A 54 -14.36 27.40 -0.24
C LEU A 54 -14.34 25.92 -0.66
N ALA A 55 -15.03 25.58 -1.75
CA ALA A 55 -15.16 24.19 -2.19
C ALA A 55 -13.79 23.59 -2.57
N ALA A 56 -12.97 24.31 -3.34
CA ALA A 56 -11.65 23.86 -3.75
C ALA A 56 -10.65 23.77 -2.58
N ALA A 57 -10.71 24.72 -1.63
CA ALA A 57 -9.88 24.67 -0.43
C ALA A 57 -10.24 23.45 0.44
N LEU A 58 -11.54 23.22 0.69
CA LEU A 58 -12.01 22.06 1.44
C LEU A 58 -11.63 20.75 0.76
N SER A 59 -11.84 20.62 -0.55
CA SER A 59 -11.41 19.46 -1.31
C SER A 59 -9.91 19.22 -1.18
N THR A 60 -9.09 20.27 -1.28
CA THR A 60 -7.63 20.16 -1.16
C THR A 60 -7.20 19.68 0.22
N ILE A 61 -7.84 20.17 1.29
CA ILE A 61 -7.59 19.73 2.66
C ILE A 61 -8.00 18.26 2.82
N ILE A 62 -9.20 17.87 2.37
CA ILE A 62 -9.71 16.50 2.50
C ILE A 62 -8.82 15.51 1.75
N VAL A 63 -8.52 15.77 0.48
CA VAL A 63 -7.62 14.93 -0.33
C VAL A 63 -6.26 14.80 0.33
N SER A 64 -5.70 15.91 0.85
CA SER A 64 -4.41 15.88 1.53
C SER A 64 -4.44 15.07 2.82
N LEU A 65 -5.50 15.19 3.62
CA LEU A 65 -5.69 14.42 4.86
C LEU A 65 -5.79 12.92 4.57
N PHE A 66 -6.63 12.51 3.63
CA PHE A 66 -6.74 11.10 3.22
C PHE A 66 -5.39 10.56 2.72
N TYR A 67 -4.63 11.38 2.01
CA TYR A 67 -3.32 10.98 1.50
C TYR A 67 -2.21 10.98 2.55
N LEU A 68 -2.37 11.73 3.65
CA LEU A 68 -1.46 11.70 4.80
C LEU A 68 -1.59 10.40 5.62
N ILE A 69 -2.78 9.78 5.67
CA ILE A 69 -3.02 8.52 6.41
C ILE A 69 -2.05 7.39 6.00
N PRO A 70 -1.99 6.95 4.72
CA PRO A 70 -1.09 5.87 4.32
C PRO A 70 0.38 6.22 4.55
N GLN A 71 0.75 7.50 4.42
CA GLN A 71 2.14 7.93 4.63
C GLN A 71 2.54 7.82 6.11
N MET A 72 1.66 8.23 7.03
CA MET A 72 1.91 8.11 8.46
C MET A 72 1.94 6.65 8.92
N VAL A 73 1.02 5.81 8.43
CA VAL A 73 1.04 4.36 8.70
C VAL A 73 2.33 3.73 8.17
N GLY A 74 2.71 4.03 6.92
CA GLY A 74 3.96 3.55 6.33
C GLY A 74 5.20 4.00 7.10
N ALA A 75 5.22 5.23 7.62
CA ALA A 75 6.32 5.73 8.44
C ALA A 75 6.49 4.95 9.75
N GLY A 76 5.38 4.66 10.45
CA GLY A 76 5.39 3.89 11.71
C GLY A 76 5.89 2.47 11.51
N VAL A 77 5.53 1.84 10.39
CA VAL A 77 5.99 0.51 9.99
C VAL A 77 7.51 0.48 9.78
N LEU A 78 8.09 1.48 9.12
CA LEU A 78 9.53 1.54 8.86
C LEU A 78 10.36 1.77 10.12
N ILE A 79 9.85 2.51 11.11
CA ILE A 79 10.57 2.79 12.37
C ILE A 79 10.78 1.50 13.19
N THR A 80 9.77 0.62 13.23
CA THR A 80 9.78 -0.55 14.11
C THR A 80 11.03 -1.43 13.91
N PRO A 81 11.40 -1.86 12.69
CA PRO A 81 12.61 -2.64 12.46
C PRO A 81 13.92 -1.82 12.46
N LEU A 82 13.86 -0.50 12.29
CA LEU A 82 15.05 0.36 12.24
C LEU A 82 15.55 0.77 13.62
N LEU A 83 14.63 1.15 14.51
CA LEU A 83 14.93 1.67 15.84
C LEU A 83 14.48 0.73 16.97
N GLY A 84 13.76 -0.35 16.66
CA GLY A 84 13.17 -1.24 17.67
C GLY A 84 12.01 -0.60 18.44
N LEU A 85 11.52 0.56 18.00
CA LEU A 85 10.47 1.31 18.70
C LEU A 85 9.07 0.85 18.26
N PRO A 86 8.07 0.86 19.17
CA PRO A 86 6.69 0.55 18.80
C PRO A 86 6.15 1.48 17.70
N HIS A 87 5.24 0.95 16.87
CA HIS A 87 4.62 1.69 15.76
C HIS A 87 4.12 3.08 16.14
N TYR A 88 3.41 3.24 17.27
CA TYR A 88 2.84 4.53 17.67
C TYR A 88 3.92 5.57 17.98
N VAL A 89 5.04 5.16 18.59
CA VAL A 89 6.21 6.02 18.83
C VAL A 89 6.80 6.45 17.50
N GLY A 90 6.89 5.53 16.53
CA GLY A 90 7.36 5.84 15.18
C GLY A 90 6.50 6.90 14.48
N VAL A 91 5.17 6.76 14.51
CA VAL A 91 4.24 7.74 13.92
C VAL A 91 4.38 9.11 14.59
N ILE A 92 4.44 9.15 15.92
CA ILE A 92 4.58 10.41 16.69
C ILE A 92 5.91 11.09 16.39
N LEU A 93 7.02 10.35 16.45
CA LEU A 93 8.36 10.87 16.20
C LEU A 93 8.45 11.46 14.78
N VAL A 94 7.99 10.69 13.79
CA VAL A 94 7.93 11.16 12.40
C VAL A 94 7.09 12.41 12.27
N GLY A 95 5.91 12.42 12.87
CA GLY A 95 5.00 13.56 12.83
C GLY A 95 5.62 14.83 13.42
N ILE A 96 6.27 14.73 14.59
CA ILE A 96 6.97 15.85 15.23
C ILE A 96 8.09 16.38 14.33
N VAL A 97 8.90 15.48 13.75
CA VAL A 97 9.99 15.85 12.84
C VAL A 97 9.43 16.59 11.62
N VAL A 98 8.40 16.06 10.99
CA VAL A 98 7.76 16.69 9.81
C VAL A 98 7.18 18.05 10.17
N ILE A 99 6.42 18.17 11.27
CA ILE A 99 5.84 19.44 11.71
C ILE A 99 6.94 20.48 11.93
N THR A 100 8.04 20.08 12.57
CA THR A 100 9.20 20.95 12.82
C THR A 100 9.84 21.40 11.51
N ILE A 101 10.03 20.47 10.56
CA ILE A 101 10.56 20.77 9.22
C ILE A 101 9.64 21.76 8.50
N VAL A 102 8.34 21.52 8.45
CA VAL A 102 7.39 22.39 7.75
C VAL A 102 7.27 23.77 8.41
N ALA A 103 7.32 23.84 9.73
CA ALA A 103 7.26 25.10 10.47
C ALA A 103 8.55 25.94 10.31
N SER A 104 9.69 25.30 10.04
CA SER A 104 11.01 25.95 9.93
C SER A 104 11.49 26.18 8.49
N ALA A 105 11.16 25.30 7.56
CA ALA A 105 11.71 25.29 6.19
C ALA A 105 10.86 26.09 5.19
N GLY A 106 11.53 26.84 4.31
CA GLY A 106 10.93 27.47 3.12
C GLY A 106 10.81 26.50 1.93
N MET A 107 9.85 26.74 1.04
CA MET A 107 9.45 25.81 -0.05
C MET A 107 10.56 25.44 -1.04
N THR A 108 11.60 26.26 -1.24
CA THR A 108 12.61 26.12 -2.30
C THR A 108 13.63 24.99 -2.07
N SER A 109 14.02 24.70 -0.83
CA SER A 109 15.00 23.63 -0.52
C SER A 109 14.47 22.22 -0.83
N THR A 110 13.14 22.06 -0.74
CA THR A 110 12.46 20.76 -0.84
C THR A 110 12.65 20.09 -2.22
N THR A 111 12.72 20.87 -3.30
CA THR A 111 12.79 20.32 -4.67
C THR A 111 14.10 19.57 -4.93
N TYR A 112 15.24 20.15 -4.55
CA TYR A 112 16.56 19.50 -4.73
C TYR A 112 16.68 18.23 -3.89
N VAL A 113 16.22 18.29 -2.64
CA VAL A 113 16.22 17.14 -1.73
C VAL A 113 15.37 16.00 -2.30
N GLN A 114 14.22 16.30 -2.91
CA GLN A 114 13.38 15.29 -3.54
C GLN A 114 14.02 14.67 -4.78
N PHE A 115 14.69 15.47 -5.62
CA PHE A 115 15.41 14.96 -6.79
C PHE A 115 16.53 13.99 -6.39
N LEU A 116 17.34 14.38 -5.39
CA LEU A 116 18.44 13.55 -4.89
C LEU A 116 17.91 12.23 -4.31
N LYS A 117 16.87 12.27 -3.47
CA LYS A 117 16.27 11.06 -2.89
C LYS A 117 15.67 10.14 -3.95
N GLY A 118 15.00 10.70 -4.97
CA GLY A 118 14.48 9.94 -6.10
C GLY A 118 15.58 9.25 -6.89
N GLY A 119 16.70 9.95 -7.16
CA GLY A 119 17.86 9.37 -7.82
C GLY A 119 18.50 8.24 -7.00
N LEU A 120 18.73 8.46 -5.70
CA LEU A 120 19.26 7.43 -4.80
C LEU A 120 18.34 6.20 -4.76
N LEU A 121 17.03 6.40 -4.71
CA LEU A 121 16.06 5.31 -4.70
C LEU A 121 16.21 4.41 -5.93
N ILE A 122 16.34 4.99 -7.13
CA ILE A 122 16.53 4.23 -8.36
C ILE A 122 17.87 3.47 -8.33
N ILE A 123 18.96 4.12 -7.89
CA ILE A 123 20.29 3.52 -7.84
C ILE A 123 20.30 2.30 -6.91
N PHE A 124 19.85 2.46 -5.66
CA PHE A 124 19.87 1.37 -4.69
C PHE A 124 18.87 0.26 -5.01
N SER A 125 17.71 0.60 -5.61
CA SER A 125 16.77 -0.41 -6.10
C SER A 125 17.35 -1.21 -7.26
N THR A 126 18.07 -0.55 -8.18
CA THR A 126 18.78 -1.23 -9.27
C THR A 126 19.84 -2.16 -8.73
N ALA A 127 20.67 -1.70 -7.78
CA ALA A 127 21.67 -2.54 -7.13
C ALA A 127 21.05 -3.76 -6.45
N LEU A 128 19.90 -3.59 -5.77
CA LEU A 128 19.18 -4.70 -5.13
C LEU A 128 18.64 -5.72 -6.15
N VAL A 129 18.07 -5.25 -7.27
CA VAL A 129 17.57 -6.12 -8.34
C VAL A 129 18.71 -6.89 -8.99
N VAL A 130 19.83 -6.23 -9.29
CA VAL A 130 21.04 -6.88 -9.83
C VAL A 130 21.59 -7.93 -8.84
N ALA A 131 21.62 -7.62 -7.55
CA ALA A 131 22.02 -8.58 -6.52
C ALA A 131 21.08 -9.81 -6.48
N THR A 132 19.77 -9.58 -6.64
CA THR A 132 18.76 -10.65 -6.72
C THR A 132 18.98 -11.57 -7.92
N PHE A 133 19.28 -11.00 -9.09
CA PHE A 133 19.63 -11.76 -10.29
C PHE A 133 20.94 -12.53 -10.15
N ASN A 134 21.93 -11.95 -9.48
CA ASN A 134 23.21 -12.59 -9.21
C ASN A 134 23.10 -13.76 -8.22
N ARG A 135 22.18 -13.70 -7.26
CA ARG A 135 21.92 -14.84 -6.35
C ARG A 135 21.16 -15.95 -7.05
N GLY A 136 20.21 -15.60 -7.92
CA GLY A 136 19.38 -16.58 -8.62
C GLY A 136 18.22 -17.10 -7.79
N LEU A 137 17.67 -18.23 -8.22
CA LEU A 137 16.54 -18.91 -7.61
C LEU A 137 16.98 -20.23 -6.98
N THR A 138 16.47 -20.50 -5.78
CA THR A 138 16.68 -21.75 -5.04
C THR A 138 15.38 -22.13 -4.34
N THR A 139 15.26 -23.41 -3.99
CA THR A 139 14.14 -23.92 -3.19
C THR A 139 14.34 -23.73 -1.68
N THR A 140 15.58 -23.47 -1.27
CA THR A 140 16.01 -23.34 0.12
C THR A 140 16.78 -22.02 0.31
N PRO A 141 16.09 -20.86 0.27
CA PRO A 141 16.75 -19.57 0.46
C PRO A 141 17.30 -19.45 1.88
N ASP A 142 18.62 -19.53 2.03
CA ASP A 142 19.37 -19.45 3.29
C ASP A 142 20.11 -18.10 3.46
N GLN A 143 19.85 -17.16 2.54
CA GLN A 143 20.44 -15.82 2.52
C GLN A 143 21.99 -15.84 2.53
N ASP A 144 22.58 -16.72 1.73
CA ASP A 144 24.03 -16.94 1.65
C ASP A 144 24.60 -17.47 2.98
N GLY A 145 23.87 -18.38 3.63
CA GLY A 145 24.22 -18.98 4.92
C GLY A 145 24.01 -18.10 6.15
N LYS A 146 23.48 -16.88 5.99
CA LYS A 146 23.27 -15.93 7.12
C LYS A 146 22.03 -16.26 7.94
N VAL A 147 21.00 -16.83 7.32
CA VAL A 147 19.73 -17.16 7.98
C VAL A 147 19.34 -18.59 7.62
N PRO A 148 19.32 -19.52 8.59
CA PRO A 148 18.92 -20.90 8.32
C PRO A 148 17.52 -20.97 7.71
N PHE A 149 17.39 -21.69 6.59
CA PHE A 149 16.10 -21.92 5.97
C PHE A 149 15.25 -22.86 6.83
N TYR A 150 14.06 -22.39 7.24
CA TYR A 150 13.12 -23.21 7.99
C TYR A 150 12.25 -24.05 7.05
N LYS A 151 12.44 -25.37 7.07
CA LYS A 151 11.60 -26.31 6.33
C LYS A 151 10.36 -26.68 7.16
N TYR A 152 9.19 -26.27 6.69
CA TYR A 152 7.91 -26.59 7.32
C TYR A 152 7.63 -28.09 7.27
N THR A 153 7.11 -28.62 8.37
CA THR A 153 6.83 -30.05 8.50
C THR A 153 5.45 -30.40 7.95
N THR A 154 5.32 -31.61 7.41
CA THR A 154 4.02 -32.23 7.09
C THR A 154 3.93 -33.54 7.87
N LEU A 155 2.87 -33.70 8.64
CA LEU A 155 2.60 -34.90 9.42
C LEU A 155 1.54 -35.73 8.70
N GLU A 156 1.71 -37.04 8.71
CA GLU A 156 0.65 -37.96 8.31
C GLU A 156 -0.32 -38.15 9.48
N ALA A 157 -1.61 -38.28 9.19
CA ALA A 157 -2.62 -38.51 10.19
C ALA A 157 -3.68 -39.51 9.72
N THR A 158 -4.38 -40.11 10.66
CA THR A 158 -5.52 -41.00 10.43
C THR A 158 -6.78 -40.43 11.08
N ALA A 159 -7.93 -40.67 10.45
CA ALA A 159 -9.22 -40.28 11.02
C ALA A 159 -9.64 -41.29 12.09
N GLY A 160 -9.76 -40.84 13.34
CA GLY A 160 -10.48 -41.54 14.39
C GLY A 160 -11.96 -41.13 14.43
N GLN A 161 -12.74 -41.68 15.37
CA GLN A 161 -14.13 -41.25 15.61
C GLN A 161 -14.14 -39.80 16.12
N GLY A 162 -14.27 -38.83 15.21
CA GLY A 162 -14.31 -37.40 15.54
C GLY A 162 -12.96 -36.76 15.84
N SER A 163 -11.85 -37.51 15.80
CA SER A 163 -10.48 -37.03 16.02
C SER A 163 -9.61 -37.21 14.78
N ILE A 164 -8.58 -36.36 14.64
CA ILE A 164 -7.54 -36.54 13.64
C ILE A 164 -6.25 -36.85 14.39
N VAL A 165 -5.80 -38.10 14.33
CA VAL A 165 -4.67 -38.60 15.11
C VAL A 165 -3.42 -38.56 14.23
N PRO A 166 -2.42 -37.72 14.55
CA PRO A 166 -1.13 -37.76 13.87
C PRO A 166 -0.46 -39.11 14.09
N VAL A 167 0.24 -39.62 13.07
CA VAL A 167 1.07 -40.84 13.19
C VAL A 167 2.22 -40.63 14.18
N ASP A 168 2.74 -39.41 14.25
CA ASP A 168 3.75 -39.03 15.24
C ASP A 168 3.10 -38.82 16.62
N THR A 169 3.39 -39.76 17.53
CA THR A 169 2.90 -39.78 18.92
C THR A 169 3.32 -38.58 19.76
N ALA A 170 4.31 -37.79 19.33
CA ALA A 170 4.67 -36.54 20.00
C ALA A 170 3.58 -35.47 19.89
N TRP A 171 2.66 -35.60 18.93
CA TRP A 171 1.58 -34.65 18.68
C TRP A 171 0.23 -35.23 19.10
N GLN A 172 -0.47 -34.51 19.98
CA GLN A 172 -1.79 -34.88 20.48
C GLN A 172 -2.87 -34.02 19.86
N PHE A 173 -3.99 -34.64 19.46
CA PHE A 173 -5.16 -33.93 18.94
C PHE A 173 -5.86 -33.16 20.06
N ALA A 174 -6.12 -31.87 19.84
CA ALA A 174 -6.85 -31.01 20.78
C ALA A 174 -8.16 -30.43 20.20
N GLY A 175 -8.33 -30.42 18.88
CA GLY A 175 -9.55 -29.92 18.27
C GLY A 175 -9.47 -29.77 16.76
N VAL A 176 -10.62 -29.56 16.13
CA VAL A 176 -10.74 -29.27 14.70
C VAL A 176 -11.67 -28.08 14.50
N ARG A 177 -11.36 -27.24 13.53
CA ARG A 177 -12.16 -26.07 13.18
C ARG A 177 -12.22 -25.91 11.67
N GLU A 178 -13.41 -25.69 11.14
CA GLU A 178 -13.58 -25.31 9.74
C GLU A 178 -13.82 -23.81 9.65
N GLU A 179 -12.96 -23.12 8.91
CA GLU A 179 -13.02 -21.67 8.78
C GLU A 179 -12.58 -21.28 7.37
N SER A 180 -13.35 -20.41 6.71
CA SER A 180 -13.04 -19.93 5.34
C SER A 180 -12.80 -21.05 4.31
N GLY A 181 -13.49 -22.19 4.45
CA GLY A 181 -13.35 -23.36 3.57
C GLY A 181 -12.04 -24.14 3.74
N GLN A 182 -11.37 -24.00 4.88
CA GLN A 182 -10.18 -24.77 5.25
C GLN A 182 -10.42 -25.48 6.59
N THR A 183 -10.00 -26.74 6.68
CA THR A 183 -10.07 -27.52 7.93
C THR A 183 -8.75 -27.36 8.69
N LEU A 184 -8.81 -26.72 9.85
CA LEU A 184 -7.69 -26.48 10.75
C LEU A 184 -7.73 -27.46 11.91
N VAL A 185 -6.58 -28.06 12.24
CA VAL A 185 -6.43 -29.03 13.33
C VAL A 185 -5.54 -28.42 14.40
N LYS A 186 -6.04 -28.40 15.63
CA LYS A 186 -5.31 -27.95 16.81
C LYS A 186 -4.56 -29.15 17.38
N LEU A 187 -3.24 -29.05 17.42
CA LEU A 187 -2.36 -30.08 17.97
C LEU A 187 -1.59 -29.53 19.17
N VAL A 188 -1.26 -30.41 20.11
CA VAL A 188 -0.44 -30.09 21.28
C VAL A 188 0.82 -30.96 21.25
N ASN A 189 1.97 -30.33 21.44
CA ASN A 189 3.26 -31.00 21.59
C ASN A 189 4.05 -30.29 22.69
N ASN A 190 4.53 -31.05 23.70
CA ASN A 190 5.26 -30.52 24.85
C ASN A 190 4.55 -29.34 25.55
N GLY A 191 3.23 -29.43 25.71
CA GLY A 191 2.39 -28.38 26.31
C GLY A 191 2.17 -27.15 25.43
N LYS A 192 2.73 -27.10 24.22
CA LYS A 192 2.55 -26.00 23.27
C LYS A 192 1.47 -26.34 22.26
N THR A 193 0.53 -25.43 22.08
CA THR A 193 -0.59 -25.59 21.14
C THR A 193 -0.27 -24.94 19.80
N SER A 194 -0.44 -25.66 18.70
CA SER A 194 -0.28 -25.11 17.36
C SER A 194 -1.41 -25.54 16.42
N TRP A 195 -1.64 -24.72 15.40
CA TRP A 195 -2.63 -24.99 14.36
C TRP A 195 -1.97 -25.61 13.13
N TRP A 196 -2.65 -26.54 12.49
CA TRP A 196 -2.19 -27.27 11.31
C TRP A 196 -3.29 -27.27 10.26
N LYS A 197 -2.92 -27.17 8.97
CA LYS A 197 -3.89 -27.28 7.88
C LYS A 197 -4.05 -28.74 7.51
N LYS A 198 -5.27 -29.25 7.55
CA LYS A 198 -5.61 -30.57 7.02
C LYS A 198 -5.74 -30.52 5.51
N GLU A 199 -5.11 -31.47 4.84
CA GLU A 199 -5.28 -31.75 3.42
C GLU A 199 -5.55 -33.25 3.25
N VAL A 200 -6.50 -33.60 2.38
CA VAL A 200 -6.79 -35.00 2.04
C VAL A 200 -6.35 -35.21 0.61
N LYS A 201 -5.38 -36.11 0.40
CA LYS A 201 -4.95 -36.47 -0.96
C LYS A 201 -6.11 -37.14 -1.69
N ALA A 202 -6.52 -36.56 -2.82
CA ALA A 202 -7.63 -37.06 -3.62
C ALA A 202 -7.44 -38.52 -4.07
N ASP A 203 -6.20 -38.92 -4.35
CA ASP A 203 -5.89 -40.23 -4.95
C ASP A 203 -5.84 -41.37 -3.91
N SER A 204 -5.41 -41.08 -2.67
CA SER A 204 -5.16 -42.10 -1.64
C SER A 204 -6.05 -41.98 -0.42
N GLY A 205 -6.82 -40.89 -0.27
CA GLY A 205 -7.58 -40.58 0.95
C GLY A 205 -6.69 -40.29 2.17
N GLN A 206 -5.37 -40.25 2.00
CA GLN A 206 -4.41 -40.01 3.07
C GLN A 206 -4.58 -38.59 3.61
N ILE A 207 -4.63 -38.45 4.94
CA ILE A 207 -4.73 -37.16 5.61
C ILE A 207 -3.32 -36.66 5.91
N LEU A 208 -3.02 -35.47 5.41
CA LEU A 208 -1.80 -34.73 5.68
C LEU A 208 -2.10 -33.49 6.51
N LEU A 209 -1.27 -33.22 7.50
CA LEU A 209 -1.32 -32.03 8.32
C LEU A 209 -0.10 -31.17 7.99
N HIS A 210 -0.32 -30.01 7.40
CA HIS A 210 0.74 -29.06 7.08
C HIS A 210 0.95 -28.05 8.20
N GLU A 211 2.20 -27.85 8.59
CA GLU A 211 2.57 -26.88 9.63
C GLU A 211 2.15 -25.47 9.20
N THR A 212 1.47 -24.76 10.09
CA THR A 212 1.07 -23.36 9.88
C THR A 212 1.77 -22.46 10.88
N GLN A 213 1.69 -21.15 10.68
CA GLN A 213 2.05 -20.21 11.73
C GLN A 213 0.79 -19.60 12.34
N SER A 214 0.78 -19.32 13.64
CA SER A 214 -0.38 -18.74 14.30
C SER A 214 -0.01 -17.65 15.29
N ILE A 215 -0.88 -16.65 15.40
CA ILE A 215 -0.88 -15.64 16.46
C ILE A 215 -2.22 -15.73 17.17
N ILE A 216 -2.18 -15.88 18.49
CA ILE A 216 -3.34 -15.77 19.37
C ILE A 216 -3.16 -14.50 20.18
N LYS A 217 -4.06 -13.54 20.05
CA LYS A 217 -4.12 -12.35 20.89
C LYS A 217 -5.12 -12.61 22.01
N LYS A 218 -4.63 -12.61 23.24
CA LYS A 218 -5.46 -12.84 24.41
C LYS A 218 -6.24 -11.59 24.81
N ALA A 219 -7.34 -11.80 25.51
CA ALA A 219 -8.15 -10.71 26.08
C ALA A 219 -7.34 -9.80 27.04
N ASP A 220 -6.31 -10.34 27.71
CA ASP A 220 -5.40 -9.58 28.59
C ASP A 220 -4.35 -8.73 27.84
N GLY A 221 -4.36 -8.75 26.49
CA GLY A 221 -3.43 -8.03 25.64
C GLY A 221 -2.12 -8.77 25.37
N SER A 222 -1.85 -9.91 26.03
CA SER A 222 -0.71 -10.77 25.70
C SER A 222 -0.92 -11.46 24.35
N SER A 223 0.18 -11.89 23.73
CA SER A 223 0.13 -12.60 22.45
C SER A 223 0.93 -13.89 22.54
N ILE A 224 0.41 -14.94 21.94
CA ILE A 224 1.07 -16.24 21.77
C ILE A 224 1.35 -16.42 20.28
N VAL A 225 2.61 -16.72 19.94
CA VAL A 225 3.04 -17.06 18.57
C VAL A 225 3.46 -18.51 18.55
N ASN A 226 2.86 -19.30 17.65
CA ASN A 226 3.16 -20.73 17.48
C ASN A 226 3.18 -21.54 18.80
N GLY A 227 2.23 -21.24 19.69
CA GLY A 227 2.06 -21.95 20.97
C GLY A 227 2.99 -21.52 22.10
N SER A 228 3.84 -20.51 21.91
CA SER A 228 4.70 -19.92 22.96
C SER A 228 4.45 -18.41 23.08
N PRO A 229 4.73 -17.77 24.22
CA PRO A 229 4.57 -16.32 24.37
C PRO A 229 5.34 -15.55 23.30
N ALA A 230 4.74 -14.49 22.75
CA ALA A 230 5.38 -13.63 21.76
C ALA A 230 6.59 -12.94 22.39
N SER A 231 7.75 -13.03 21.74
CA SER A 231 8.97 -12.34 22.16
C SER A 231 9.80 -11.96 20.94
N THR A 232 10.90 -11.23 21.16
CA THR A 232 11.87 -10.94 20.09
C THR A 232 12.47 -12.21 19.48
N GLU A 233 12.53 -13.29 20.25
CA GLU A 233 13.03 -14.61 19.83
C GLU A 233 11.92 -15.50 19.27
N ASN A 234 10.67 -15.31 19.72
CA ASN A 234 9.50 -16.05 19.26
C ASN A 234 8.52 -15.12 18.52
N ALA A 235 8.89 -14.79 17.29
CA ALA A 235 8.09 -14.03 16.34
C ALA A 235 7.68 -14.88 15.13
N LEU A 236 6.72 -14.38 14.33
CA LEU A 236 6.40 -15.02 13.07
C LEU A 236 7.64 -15.04 12.16
N ARG A 237 7.88 -16.21 11.57
CA ARG A 237 8.99 -16.44 10.64
C ARG A 237 8.69 -15.71 9.34
N GLN A 238 9.76 -15.19 8.74
CA GLN A 238 9.68 -14.71 7.36
C GLN A 238 9.42 -15.90 6.43
N ILE A 239 8.73 -15.62 5.33
CA ILE A 239 8.25 -16.60 4.37
C ILE A 239 8.64 -16.17 2.95
N GLY A 240 8.32 -17.03 1.98
CA GLY A 240 8.53 -16.77 0.56
C GLY A 240 9.63 -17.67 0.01
N ASN A 241 9.25 -18.74 -0.66
CA ASN A 241 10.21 -19.60 -1.33
C ASN A 241 9.53 -20.27 -2.54
N LEU A 242 10.36 -20.71 -3.47
CA LEU A 242 9.95 -21.68 -4.47
C LEU A 242 10.06 -23.06 -3.84
N GLU A 243 9.04 -23.90 -3.98
CA GLU A 243 9.13 -25.29 -3.51
C GLU A 243 9.58 -26.22 -4.65
N ILE A 244 9.18 -25.87 -5.88
CA ILE A 244 9.54 -26.57 -7.11
C ILE A 244 9.93 -25.51 -8.14
N ILE A 245 11.03 -25.73 -8.88
CA ILE A 245 11.47 -24.86 -9.98
C ILE A 245 11.57 -25.72 -11.24
N LYS A 246 10.69 -25.49 -12.23
CA LYS A 246 10.65 -26.30 -13.47
C LYS A 246 10.66 -27.81 -13.21
N GLY A 247 9.82 -28.28 -12.29
CA GLY A 247 9.74 -29.70 -11.90
C GLY A 247 10.86 -30.21 -10.98
N LYS A 248 11.91 -29.41 -10.73
CA LYS A 248 13.06 -29.80 -9.87
C LYS A 248 12.88 -29.33 -8.43
N THR A 249 13.45 -30.09 -7.50
CA THR A 249 13.48 -29.78 -6.06
C THR A 249 14.90 -29.92 -5.50
N GLY A 250 15.15 -29.36 -4.31
CA GLY A 250 16.46 -29.46 -3.66
C GLY A 250 17.57 -28.68 -4.38
N ALA A 251 18.80 -29.20 -4.30
CA ALA A 251 19.99 -28.53 -4.85
C ALA A 251 19.98 -28.44 -6.39
N GLU A 252 19.41 -29.42 -7.08
CA GLU A 252 19.31 -29.47 -8.54
C GLU A 252 18.38 -28.41 -9.13
N ALA A 253 17.51 -27.83 -8.29
CA ALA A 253 16.61 -26.75 -8.66
C ALA A 253 17.29 -25.37 -8.70
N SER A 254 18.51 -25.26 -8.16
CA SER A 254 19.24 -23.99 -8.12
C SER A 254 19.61 -23.52 -9.52
N THR A 255 19.26 -22.27 -9.85
CA THR A 255 19.46 -21.73 -11.21
C THR A 255 20.83 -21.06 -11.40
N GLY A 256 21.53 -20.73 -10.31
CA GLY A 256 22.66 -19.79 -10.36
C GLY A 256 22.24 -18.41 -10.86
N LYS A 257 23.19 -17.63 -11.37
CA LYS A 257 22.95 -16.27 -11.92
C LYS A 257 21.96 -16.34 -13.09
N VAL A 258 20.94 -15.48 -13.06
CA VAL A 258 19.91 -15.42 -14.12
C VAL A 258 19.74 -14.00 -14.64
N GLY A 259 19.44 -13.87 -15.93
CA GLY A 259 19.00 -12.60 -16.49
C GLY A 259 17.56 -12.24 -16.06
N PRO A 260 17.10 -11.01 -16.32
CA PRO A 260 15.73 -10.58 -15.98
C PRO A 260 14.64 -11.42 -16.65
N VAL A 261 14.86 -11.83 -17.91
CA VAL A 261 13.91 -12.67 -18.66
C VAL A 261 13.87 -14.09 -18.09
N ASP A 262 15.05 -14.69 -17.84
CA ASP A 262 15.14 -16.02 -17.25
C ASP A 262 14.56 -16.08 -15.85
N PHE A 263 14.74 -15.02 -15.05
CA PHE A 263 14.14 -14.89 -13.73
C PHE A 263 12.61 -15.00 -13.80
N LEU A 264 11.97 -14.25 -14.71
CA LEU A 264 10.53 -14.33 -14.94
C LEU A 264 10.13 -15.68 -15.55
N ALA A 265 10.89 -16.23 -16.49
CA ALA A 265 10.57 -17.51 -17.12
C ALA A 265 10.62 -18.68 -16.13
N ASN A 266 11.57 -18.68 -15.20
CA ASN A 266 11.66 -19.69 -14.15
C ASN A 266 10.51 -19.56 -13.14
N ILE A 267 10.19 -18.35 -12.69
CA ILE A 267 9.05 -18.11 -11.77
C ILE A 267 7.72 -18.43 -12.46
N GLY A 268 7.57 -18.06 -13.73
CA GLY A 268 6.35 -18.22 -14.53
C GLY A 268 6.10 -19.62 -15.08
N HIS A 269 7.03 -20.55 -14.89
CA HIS A 269 6.91 -21.88 -15.49
C HIS A 269 5.70 -22.65 -14.89
N PRO A 270 4.92 -23.38 -15.71
CA PRO A 270 3.75 -24.13 -15.22
C PRO A 270 4.07 -25.18 -14.15
N GLU A 271 5.29 -25.70 -14.13
CA GLU A 271 5.75 -26.68 -13.13
C GLU A 271 6.45 -26.05 -11.92
N THR A 272 6.68 -24.73 -11.94
CA THR A 272 7.18 -24.03 -10.76
C THR A 272 6.04 -23.89 -9.75
N ARG A 273 6.37 -24.06 -8.47
CA ARG A 273 5.42 -23.90 -7.35
C ARG A 273 5.96 -22.88 -6.37
N VAL A 274 5.19 -21.83 -6.12
CA VAL A 274 5.50 -20.77 -5.16
C VAL A 274 4.72 -21.03 -3.88
N LYS A 275 5.40 -21.01 -2.73
CA LYS A 275 4.74 -21.13 -1.43
C LYS A 275 4.15 -19.79 -1.02
N SER A 276 2.85 -19.64 -1.22
CA SER A 276 2.07 -18.47 -0.80
C SER A 276 1.39 -18.73 0.55
N TRP A 277 0.92 -17.66 1.20
CA TRP A 277 0.36 -17.73 2.54
C TRP A 277 -0.92 -16.90 2.64
N LYS A 278 -1.93 -17.46 3.32
CA LYS A 278 -3.23 -16.82 3.55
C LYS A 278 -3.52 -16.76 5.05
N ALA A 279 -3.98 -15.61 5.52
CA ALA A 279 -4.42 -15.43 6.89
C ALA A 279 -5.90 -15.83 7.05
N ILE A 280 -6.19 -16.70 8.00
CA ILE A 280 -7.52 -17.08 8.46
C ILE A 280 -7.68 -16.53 9.87
N LYS A 281 -8.73 -15.74 10.12
CA LYS A 281 -8.97 -15.09 11.40
C LYS A 281 -10.29 -15.58 11.98
N PHE A 282 -10.28 -15.91 13.26
CA PHE A 282 -11.46 -16.35 14.00
C PHE A 282 -11.29 -16.08 15.49
N THR A 283 -12.38 -16.18 16.25
CA THR A 283 -12.37 -16.03 17.71
C THR A 283 -12.55 -17.39 18.37
N GLU A 284 -11.76 -17.68 19.41
CA GLU A 284 -11.86 -18.87 20.26
C GLU A 284 -11.74 -18.40 21.72
N ASP A 285 -12.70 -18.71 22.58
CA ASP A 285 -12.69 -18.35 24.02
C ASP A 285 -12.41 -16.86 24.31
N ASN A 286 -12.96 -15.96 23.49
CA ASN A 286 -12.74 -14.50 23.53
C ASN A 286 -11.32 -14.05 23.11
N ASP A 287 -10.46 -14.97 22.70
CA ASP A 287 -9.15 -14.70 22.11
C ASP A 287 -9.25 -14.59 20.58
N SER A 288 -8.53 -13.63 20.01
CA SER A 288 -8.45 -13.45 18.56
C SER A 288 -7.33 -14.32 17.98
N VAL A 289 -7.69 -15.36 17.24
CA VAL A 289 -6.76 -16.28 16.59
C VAL A 289 -6.57 -15.89 15.12
N THR A 290 -5.32 -15.80 14.68
CA THR A 290 -4.95 -15.66 13.27
C THR A 290 -4.02 -16.80 12.88
N VAL A 291 -4.45 -17.65 11.95
CA VAL A 291 -3.68 -18.77 11.41
C VAL A 291 -3.25 -18.44 9.98
N PHE A 292 -1.96 -18.54 9.71
CA PHE A 292 -1.36 -18.36 8.39
C PHE A 292 -1.14 -19.72 7.76
N VAL A 293 -1.99 -20.06 6.80
CA VAL A 293 -1.91 -21.33 6.07
C VAL A 293 -1.10 -21.16 4.79
N SER A 294 -0.24 -22.13 4.48
CA SER A 294 0.48 -22.13 3.21
C SER A 294 -0.29 -22.83 2.10
N GLU A 295 -0.12 -22.34 0.88
CA GLU A 295 -0.68 -22.91 -0.34
C GLU A 295 0.37 -22.85 -1.46
N LEU A 296 0.42 -23.90 -2.28
CA LEU A 296 1.31 -23.97 -3.43
C LEU A 296 0.63 -23.40 -4.66
N VAL A 297 1.07 -22.22 -5.07
CA VAL A 297 0.52 -21.54 -6.24
C VAL A 297 1.39 -21.86 -7.46
N PRO A 298 0.80 -22.31 -8.58
CA PRO A 298 1.52 -22.48 -9.83
C PRO A 298 2.20 -21.19 -10.30
N GLY A 299 3.44 -21.29 -10.76
CA GLY A 299 4.24 -20.16 -11.20
C GLY A 299 3.59 -19.32 -12.31
N ASN A 300 2.94 -19.98 -13.26
CA ASN A 300 2.18 -19.33 -14.32
C ASN A 300 0.97 -18.51 -13.81
N ARG A 301 0.38 -18.87 -12.66
CA ARG A 301 -0.68 -18.08 -12.00
C ARG A 301 -0.11 -16.87 -11.28
N ILE A 302 1.11 -16.96 -10.73
CA ILE A 302 1.79 -15.83 -10.07
C ILE A 302 2.07 -14.68 -11.04
N LEU A 303 2.41 -15.00 -12.29
CA LEU A 303 2.67 -14.00 -13.34
C LEU A 303 1.44 -13.62 -14.17
N ARG A 304 0.24 -14.05 -13.77
CA ARG A 304 -1.01 -13.69 -14.44
C ARG A 304 -1.92 -12.92 -13.47
N PRO A 305 -2.78 -12.03 -14.00
CA PRO A 305 -3.80 -11.40 -13.18
C PRO A 305 -4.77 -12.42 -12.57
N GLY A 306 -5.25 -12.21 -11.34
CA GLY A 306 -6.38 -12.97 -10.79
C GLY A 306 -6.27 -13.51 -9.36
N LEU A 307 -5.14 -13.33 -8.68
CA LEU A 307 -4.91 -13.88 -7.33
C LEU A 307 -5.56 -13.04 -6.23
N LYS A 308 -5.32 -11.73 -6.23
CA LYS A 308 -5.89 -10.73 -5.34
C LYS A 308 -7.03 -9.96 -5.99
N PHE A 309 -6.81 -9.45 -7.20
CA PHE A 309 -7.87 -8.81 -7.98
C PHE A 309 -8.53 -9.90 -8.79
N LYS A 310 -9.69 -10.39 -8.35
CA LYS A 310 -10.38 -11.50 -9.00
C LYS A 310 -10.93 -11.06 -10.36
N VAL A 311 -10.07 -11.02 -11.38
CA VAL A 311 -10.42 -10.70 -12.77
C VAL A 311 -11.35 -11.77 -13.37
N GLU A 312 -11.30 -13.00 -12.85
CA GLU A 312 -12.25 -14.09 -13.17
C GLU A 312 -13.36 -14.23 -12.10
N GLY A 313 -13.46 -13.27 -11.18
CA GLY A 313 -14.40 -13.29 -10.06
C GLY A 313 -15.82 -12.88 -10.41
N THR A 314 -16.61 -12.62 -9.36
CA THR A 314 -17.97 -12.11 -9.49
C THR A 314 -17.98 -10.75 -10.18
N TRP A 315 -19.13 -10.37 -10.76
CA TRP A 315 -19.28 -9.07 -11.42
C TRP A 315 -18.90 -7.90 -10.51
N LEU A 316 -19.27 -7.95 -9.22
CA LEU A 316 -18.90 -6.94 -8.22
C LEU A 316 -17.39 -6.83 -8.02
N GLN A 317 -16.65 -7.94 -8.01
CA GLN A 317 -15.19 -7.92 -7.85
C GLN A 317 -14.48 -7.33 -9.07
N LYS A 318 -14.99 -7.62 -10.27
CA LYS A 318 -14.51 -6.98 -11.51
C LYS A 318 -14.77 -5.48 -11.49
N LEU A 319 -15.97 -5.08 -11.04
CA LEU A 319 -16.34 -3.67 -10.93
C LEU A 319 -15.47 -2.93 -9.92
N ASP A 320 -15.20 -3.52 -8.76
CA ASP A 320 -14.32 -2.94 -7.74
C ASP A 320 -12.90 -2.73 -8.28
N PHE A 321 -12.35 -3.70 -9.01
CA PHE A 321 -11.04 -3.56 -9.66
C PHE A 321 -11.01 -2.45 -10.72
N VAL A 322 -12.02 -2.39 -11.59
CA VAL A 322 -12.14 -1.31 -12.60
C VAL A 322 -12.28 0.04 -11.90
N SER A 323 -13.06 0.11 -10.82
CA SER A 323 -13.25 1.30 -9.99
C SER A 323 -11.95 1.79 -9.37
N LEU A 324 -11.15 0.87 -8.82
CA LEU A 324 -9.81 1.18 -8.31
C LEU A 324 -8.89 1.70 -9.43
N MET A 325 -8.82 1.00 -10.57
CA MET A 325 -7.94 1.41 -11.68
C MET A 325 -8.33 2.79 -12.23
N LEU A 326 -9.63 3.04 -12.37
CA LEU A 326 -10.16 4.34 -12.78
C LEU A 326 -9.78 5.44 -11.78
N ALA A 327 -9.95 5.19 -10.48
CA ALA A 327 -9.56 6.12 -9.43
C ALA A 327 -8.06 6.41 -9.42
N LEU A 328 -7.19 5.39 -9.58
CA LEU A 328 -5.74 5.59 -9.65
C LEU A 328 -5.35 6.40 -10.90
N PHE A 329 -5.94 6.06 -12.05
CA PHE A 329 -5.68 6.72 -13.32
C PHE A 329 -6.08 8.21 -13.28
N LEU A 330 -7.33 8.49 -12.91
CA LEU A 330 -7.89 9.84 -12.90
C LEU A 330 -7.44 10.67 -11.69
N GLY A 331 -7.23 10.03 -10.55
CA GLY A 331 -6.77 10.66 -9.32
C GLY A 331 -5.35 11.22 -9.45
N THR A 332 -4.43 10.47 -10.08
CA THR A 332 -3.05 10.91 -10.26
C THR A 332 -2.96 12.28 -10.95
N ALA A 333 -3.80 12.52 -11.96
CA ALA A 333 -3.79 13.76 -12.74
C ALA A 333 -4.38 14.98 -12.00
N SER A 334 -5.07 14.77 -10.88
CA SER A 334 -5.89 15.79 -10.20
C SER A 334 -5.46 16.09 -8.76
N LEU A 335 -4.29 15.59 -8.35
CA LEU A 335 -3.73 15.83 -7.02
C LEU A 335 -3.15 17.25 -6.89
N PRO A 336 -3.67 18.10 -5.97
CA PRO A 336 -3.27 19.51 -5.89
C PRO A 336 -1.77 19.73 -5.68
N HIS A 337 -1.12 18.87 -4.88
CA HIS A 337 0.31 18.96 -4.59
C HIS A 337 1.21 18.65 -5.81
N ILE A 338 0.69 17.97 -6.83
CA ILE A 338 1.37 17.75 -8.11
C ILE A 338 1.15 18.97 -9.01
N LEU A 339 -0.09 19.45 -9.10
CA LEU A 339 -0.47 20.58 -9.94
C LEU A 339 0.34 21.84 -9.64
N ILE A 340 0.58 22.13 -8.36
CA ILE A 340 1.33 23.32 -7.94
C ILE A 340 2.76 23.32 -8.51
N ARG A 341 3.36 22.15 -8.75
CA ARG A 341 4.73 22.04 -9.29
C ARG A 341 4.83 22.41 -10.76
N TYR A 342 3.73 22.34 -11.51
CA TYR A 342 3.73 22.83 -12.88
C TYR A 342 3.90 24.34 -12.94
N TYR A 343 3.48 25.09 -11.93
CA TYR A 343 3.63 26.53 -11.93
C TYR A 343 5.06 27.00 -11.71
N THR A 344 5.86 26.22 -10.99
CA THR A 344 7.26 26.56 -10.69
C THR A 344 8.21 26.38 -11.88
N VAL A 345 7.78 25.74 -12.97
CA VAL A 345 8.61 25.61 -14.18
C VAL A 345 8.54 26.88 -15.05
N PRO A 346 9.59 27.23 -15.81
CA PRO A 346 9.62 28.50 -16.54
C PRO A 346 8.68 28.57 -17.75
N SER A 347 8.37 27.44 -18.41
CA SER A 347 7.57 27.43 -19.64
C SER A 347 6.66 26.19 -19.77
N PRO A 348 5.59 26.24 -20.58
CA PRO A 348 4.75 25.06 -20.87
C PRO A 348 5.54 23.91 -21.51
N ALA A 349 6.50 24.21 -22.39
CA ALA A 349 7.39 23.20 -22.96
C ALA A 349 8.27 22.53 -21.89
N ALA A 350 8.78 23.30 -20.93
CA ALA A 350 9.51 22.77 -19.79
C ALA A 350 8.62 21.91 -18.86
N ALA A 351 7.34 22.29 -18.67
CA ALA A 351 6.36 21.49 -17.92
C ALA A 351 6.15 20.10 -18.55
N ARG A 352 5.98 20.04 -19.87
CA ARG A 352 5.88 18.78 -20.62
C ARG A 352 7.15 17.96 -20.51
N LYS A 353 8.32 18.56 -20.76
CA LYS A 353 9.62 17.87 -20.65
C LYS A 353 9.83 17.30 -19.24
N SER A 354 9.53 18.08 -18.20
CA SER A 354 9.61 17.64 -16.81
C SER A 354 8.68 16.44 -16.54
N THR A 355 7.44 16.48 -17.04
CA THR A 355 6.50 15.37 -16.91
C THR A 355 6.98 14.11 -17.62
N ILE A 356 7.55 14.24 -18.82
CA ILE A 356 8.09 13.10 -19.58
C ILE A 356 9.25 12.43 -18.82
N VAL A 357 10.17 13.24 -18.27
CA VAL A 357 11.28 12.71 -17.45
C VAL A 357 10.75 12.02 -16.20
N ALA A 358 9.73 12.59 -15.55
CA ALA A 358 9.08 11.97 -14.39
C ALA A 358 8.43 10.62 -14.76
N ILE A 359 7.68 10.55 -15.87
CA ILE A 359 7.07 9.31 -16.36
C ILE A 359 8.12 8.24 -16.62
N ALA A 360 9.23 8.59 -17.29
CA ALA A 360 10.31 7.65 -17.57
C ALA A 360 10.96 7.12 -16.29
N ALA A 361 11.26 8.01 -15.33
CA ALA A 361 11.86 7.62 -14.05
C ALA A 361 10.92 6.76 -13.20
N ILE A 362 9.63 7.11 -13.11
CA ILE A 362 8.61 6.33 -12.39
C ILE A 362 8.38 4.99 -13.06
N GLY A 363 8.29 4.94 -14.40
CA GLY A 363 8.15 3.71 -15.16
C GLY A 363 9.33 2.76 -14.94
N ALA A 364 10.56 3.28 -15.02
CA ALA A 364 11.77 2.49 -14.72
C ALA A 364 11.74 1.96 -13.28
N PHE A 365 11.37 2.80 -12.31
CA PHE A 365 11.25 2.38 -10.93
C PHE A 365 10.19 1.28 -10.73
N TYR A 366 9.01 1.38 -11.37
CA TYR A 366 7.99 0.34 -11.25
C TYR A 366 8.43 -1.01 -11.84
N VAL A 367 9.19 -1.01 -12.93
CA VAL A 367 9.83 -2.23 -13.42
C VAL A 367 10.78 -2.82 -12.37
N LEU A 368 11.57 -1.99 -11.68
CA LEU A 368 12.41 -2.46 -10.56
C LEU A 368 11.56 -3.02 -9.41
N THR A 369 10.42 -2.40 -9.08
CA THR A 369 9.54 -2.91 -8.00
C THR A 369 8.94 -4.28 -8.31
N LEU A 370 8.71 -4.61 -9.58
CA LEU A 370 8.31 -5.96 -10.00
C LEU A 370 9.36 -6.98 -9.57
N PHE A 371 10.62 -6.74 -9.94
CA PHE A 371 11.72 -7.65 -9.61
C PHE A 371 12.04 -7.67 -8.11
N MET A 372 11.98 -6.54 -7.41
CA MET A 372 12.14 -6.52 -5.95
C MET A 372 11.02 -7.29 -5.24
N GLY A 373 9.78 -7.16 -5.70
CA GLY A 373 8.65 -7.88 -5.12
C GLY A 373 8.77 -9.40 -5.34
N LEU A 374 9.03 -9.82 -6.57
CA LEU A 374 9.27 -11.23 -6.88
C LEU A 374 10.55 -11.76 -6.20
N GLY A 375 11.59 -10.94 -6.06
CA GLY A 375 12.79 -11.28 -5.31
C GLY A 375 12.49 -11.57 -3.85
N ALA A 376 11.66 -10.73 -3.20
CA ALA A 376 11.24 -10.97 -1.83
C ALA A 376 10.41 -12.25 -1.69
N MET A 377 9.59 -12.56 -2.69
CA MET A 377 8.80 -13.80 -2.78
C MET A 377 9.65 -15.06 -2.86
N THR A 378 10.85 -15.00 -3.43
CA THR A 378 11.71 -16.17 -3.63
C THR A 378 12.84 -16.31 -2.62
N ASN A 379 13.16 -15.24 -1.87
CA ASN A 379 14.32 -15.17 -0.97
C ASN A 379 13.99 -15.34 0.53
N GLY A 380 12.76 -15.68 0.89
CA GLY A 380 12.37 -15.92 2.27
C GLY A 380 12.27 -14.65 3.11
N THR A 381 11.94 -13.50 2.49
CA THR A 381 12.00 -12.18 3.13
C THR A 381 10.64 -11.50 3.29
N ILE A 382 9.54 -12.21 3.04
CA ILE A 382 8.19 -11.66 3.25
C ILE A 382 7.81 -11.73 4.73
N ASN A 383 7.31 -10.61 5.25
CA ASN A 383 6.69 -10.54 6.56
C ASN A 383 5.18 -10.77 6.44
N LEU A 384 4.65 -11.77 7.16
CA LEU A 384 3.22 -12.12 7.19
C LEU A 384 2.30 -11.01 7.74
N LEU A 385 2.84 -10.12 8.57
CA LEU A 385 2.09 -9.03 9.18
C LEU A 385 2.15 -7.73 8.37
N ASP A 386 3.16 -7.59 7.50
CA ASP A 386 3.44 -6.32 6.85
C ASP A 386 4.07 -6.46 5.45
N ASP A 387 3.26 -6.11 4.45
CA ASP A 387 3.66 -6.07 3.05
C ASP A 387 4.64 -4.95 2.71
N ASN A 388 4.73 -3.88 3.52
CA ASN A 388 5.57 -2.71 3.20
C ASN A 388 7.05 -2.99 3.44
N MET A 389 7.36 -4.04 4.20
CA MET A 389 8.73 -4.44 4.55
C MET A 389 9.41 -5.34 3.51
N SER A 390 8.73 -5.71 2.42
CA SER A 390 9.29 -6.65 1.42
C SER A 390 10.63 -6.17 0.82
N ALA A 391 10.73 -4.91 0.41
CA ALA A 391 11.97 -4.39 -0.20
C ALA A 391 13.11 -4.21 0.81
N PRO A 392 12.90 -3.60 2.00
CA PRO A 392 13.94 -3.57 3.03
C PRO A 392 14.39 -4.96 3.49
N LEU A 393 13.48 -5.90 3.71
CA LEU A 393 13.85 -7.25 4.15
C LEU A 393 14.59 -8.02 3.05
N LEU A 394 14.21 -7.85 1.78
CA LEU A 394 15.01 -8.34 0.66
C LEU A 394 16.43 -7.77 0.70
N ALA A 395 16.59 -6.45 0.91
CA ALA A 395 17.91 -5.84 1.03
C ALA A 395 18.70 -6.35 2.24
N LYS A 396 18.04 -6.60 3.37
CA LYS A 396 18.66 -7.21 4.57
C LYS A 396 19.25 -8.57 4.28
N SER A 397 18.62 -9.37 3.40
CA SER A 397 19.17 -10.66 2.99
C SER A 397 20.51 -10.55 2.25
N PHE A 398 20.80 -9.42 1.59
CA PHE A 398 22.09 -9.18 0.93
C PHE A 398 23.10 -8.54 1.90
N GLY A 399 22.63 -7.73 2.84
CA GLY A 399 23.46 -7.23 3.94
C GLY A 399 22.89 -5.99 4.61
N THR A 400 23.46 -5.66 5.77
CA THR A 400 23.01 -4.51 6.58
C THR A 400 23.17 -3.18 5.86
N PHE A 401 24.18 -3.03 5.00
CA PHE A 401 24.39 -1.79 4.25
C PHE A 401 23.21 -1.48 3.30
N LEU A 402 22.81 -2.44 2.45
CA LEU A 402 21.68 -2.25 1.54
C LEU A 402 20.37 -2.06 2.31
N PHE A 403 20.18 -2.79 3.41
CA PHE A 403 19.03 -2.60 4.31
C PHE A 403 18.96 -1.17 4.84
N SER A 404 20.04 -0.69 5.45
CA SER A 404 20.11 0.66 6.02
C SER A 404 19.94 1.74 4.96
N ALA A 405 20.56 1.58 3.79
CA ALA A 405 20.45 2.55 2.69
C ALA A 405 19.02 2.64 2.14
N ILE A 406 18.40 1.51 1.76
CA ILE A 406 17.03 1.51 1.23
C ILE A 406 16.04 1.98 2.28
N SER A 407 16.20 1.56 3.52
CA SER A 407 15.30 1.97 4.61
C SER A 407 15.44 3.46 4.92
N ALA A 408 16.66 4.01 4.94
CA ALA A 408 16.89 5.43 5.13
C ALA A 408 16.30 6.26 3.97
N ILE A 409 16.45 5.81 2.73
CA ILE A 409 15.87 6.48 1.56
C ILE A 409 14.34 6.41 1.61
N ALA A 410 13.76 5.25 1.93
CA ALA A 410 12.32 5.08 2.08
C ALA A 410 11.77 6.00 3.17
N PHE A 411 12.39 6.00 4.35
CA PHE A 411 12.06 6.88 5.46
C PHE A 411 12.15 8.36 5.07
N ALA A 412 13.26 8.77 4.44
CA ALA A 412 13.47 10.13 4.00
C ALA A 412 12.49 10.58 2.90
N THR A 413 11.98 9.63 2.10
CA THR A 413 10.95 9.85 1.08
C THR A 413 9.57 10.04 1.72
N VAL A 414 9.23 9.23 2.73
CA VAL A 414 8.00 9.41 3.53
C VAL A 414 8.02 10.79 4.20
N LEU A 415 9.10 11.16 4.90
CA LEU A 415 9.23 12.50 5.49
C LEU A 415 9.04 13.63 4.46
N GLY A 416 9.65 13.48 3.28
CA GLY A 416 9.56 14.48 2.22
C GLY A 416 8.16 14.63 1.62
N THR A 417 7.45 13.53 1.43
CA THR A 417 6.08 13.53 0.89
C THR A 417 5.08 14.05 1.91
N VAL A 418 5.14 13.61 3.17
CA VAL A 418 4.30 14.12 4.26
C VAL A 418 4.51 15.63 4.42
N SER A 419 5.76 16.10 4.45
CA SER A 419 6.06 17.54 4.51
C SER A 419 5.41 18.31 3.36
N GLY A 420 5.53 17.81 2.12
CA GLY A 420 4.96 18.44 0.94
C GLY A 420 3.43 18.51 0.97
N LEU A 421 2.77 17.46 1.47
CA LEU A 421 1.30 17.43 1.62
C LEU A 421 0.81 18.38 2.72
N ILE A 422 1.52 18.44 3.85
CA ILE A 422 1.19 19.41 4.92
C ILE A 422 1.38 20.83 4.42
N VAL A 423 2.44 21.13 3.67
CA VAL A 423 2.64 22.45 3.06
C VAL A 423 1.47 22.78 2.12
N ALA A 424 1.08 21.87 1.22
CA ALA A 424 -0.04 22.09 0.30
C ALA A 424 -1.37 22.33 1.03
N ALA A 425 -1.67 21.52 2.04
CA ALA A 425 -2.90 21.65 2.83
C ALA A 425 -2.89 22.91 3.70
N SER A 426 -1.74 23.25 4.31
CA SER A 426 -1.58 24.48 5.10
C SER A 426 -1.69 25.74 4.23
N GLY A 427 -1.22 25.69 2.98
CA GLY A 427 -1.42 26.73 1.98
C GLY A 427 -2.89 26.92 1.61
N ALA A 428 -3.64 25.83 1.42
CA ALA A 428 -5.09 25.90 1.20
C ALA A 428 -5.84 26.53 2.38
N VAL A 429 -5.41 26.27 3.62
CA VAL A 429 -6.01 26.92 4.80
C VAL A 429 -5.64 28.40 4.88
N ALA A 430 -4.35 28.73 4.82
CA ALA A 430 -3.88 30.10 5.07
C ALA A 430 -4.18 31.05 3.91
N HIS A 431 -3.98 30.61 2.66
CA HIS A 431 -4.15 31.45 1.47
C HIS A 431 -5.59 31.36 0.92
N ASP A 432 -6.10 30.15 0.69
CA ASP A 432 -7.40 30.01 0.02
C ASP A 432 -8.58 30.25 0.99
N LEU A 433 -8.52 29.72 2.22
CA LEU A 433 -9.61 29.85 3.20
C LEU A 433 -9.53 31.14 4.03
N MET A 434 -8.39 31.44 4.67
CA MET A 434 -8.27 32.60 5.57
C MET A 434 -8.11 33.93 4.81
N ASP A 435 -7.15 34.02 3.90
CA ASP A 435 -6.88 35.30 3.22
C ASP A 435 -7.99 35.62 2.21
N ARG A 436 -8.33 34.66 1.33
CA ARG A 436 -9.19 34.91 0.18
C ARG A 436 -10.68 34.75 0.48
N TYR A 437 -11.10 33.63 1.06
CA TYR A 437 -12.52 33.38 1.36
C TYR A 437 -13.03 34.22 2.54
N LEU A 438 -12.33 34.19 3.68
CA LEU A 438 -12.65 34.99 4.87
C LEU A 438 -12.27 36.47 4.73
N GLY A 439 -11.46 36.83 3.73
CA GLY A 439 -11.11 38.23 3.44
C GLY A 439 -10.24 38.88 4.51
N MET A 440 -9.41 38.10 5.22
CA MET A 440 -8.68 38.58 6.39
C MET A 440 -7.54 39.58 6.08
N ASN A 441 -7.29 39.96 4.81
CA ASN A 441 -6.26 40.92 4.37
C ASN A 441 -4.95 40.80 5.18
N LEU A 442 -4.46 39.57 5.28
CA LEU A 442 -3.36 39.26 6.19
C LEU A 442 -2.07 39.87 5.62
N THR A 443 -1.27 40.54 6.45
CA THR A 443 0.09 40.94 6.05
C THR A 443 0.95 39.69 5.80
N GLU A 444 1.97 39.77 4.95
CA GLU A 444 2.82 38.63 4.56
C GLU A 444 3.36 37.85 5.78
N HIS A 445 3.81 38.55 6.84
CA HIS A 445 4.23 37.91 8.09
C HIS A 445 3.09 37.15 8.80
N ARG A 446 1.86 37.68 8.79
CA ARG A 446 0.69 37.01 9.36
C ARG A 446 0.24 35.83 8.52
N LYS A 447 0.34 35.90 7.19
CA LYS A 447 0.07 34.76 6.28
C LYS A 447 1.02 33.60 6.57
N VAL A 448 2.31 33.87 6.69
CA VAL A 448 3.31 32.85 7.03
C VAL A 448 3.02 32.25 8.41
N ARG A 449 2.66 33.06 9.41
CA ARG A 449 2.29 32.56 10.74
C ARG A 449 1.03 31.69 10.70
N ALA A 450 0.00 32.09 9.97
CA ALA A 450 -1.23 31.32 9.78
C ALA A 450 -0.95 29.98 9.08
N GLY A 451 -0.09 29.97 8.06
CA GLY A 451 0.37 28.75 7.38
C GLY A 451 1.09 27.80 8.35
N LYS A 452 2.00 28.33 9.16
CA LYS A 452 2.73 27.52 10.17
C LYS A 452 1.79 26.91 11.23
N ILE A 453 0.82 27.68 11.73
CA ILE A 453 -0.18 27.16 12.69
C ILE A 453 -1.04 26.08 12.03
N SER A 454 -1.50 26.32 10.80
CA SER A 454 -2.29 25.35 10.03
C SER A 454 -1.51 24.05 9.78
N ALA A 455 -0.22 24.15 9.48
CA ALA A 455 0.67 22.99 9.32
C ALA A 455 0.77 22.15 10.60
N VAL A 456 0.84 22.78 11.78
CA VAL A 456 0.84 22.08 13.07
C VAL A 456 -0.48 21.34 13.27
N VAL A 457 -1.63 22.00 13.05
CA VAL A 457 -2.96 21.40 13.21
C VAL A 457 -3.14 20.19 12.29
N ILE A 458 -2.82 20.35 11.00
CA ILE A 458 -2.93 19.28 10.00
C ILE A 458 -1.97 18.12 10.32
N GLY A 459 -0.76 18.43 10.79
CA GLY A 459 0.21 17.43 11.23
C GLY A 459 -0.29 16.62 12.42
N VAL A 460 -0.87 17.27 13.44
CA VAL A 460 -1.46 16.58 14.60
C VAL A 460 -2.62 15.67 14.18
N ILE A 461 -3.52 16.15 13.32
CA ILE A 461 -4.61 15.32 12.77
C ILE A 461 -4.05 14.10 12.04
N SER A 462 -2.99 14.29 11.24
CA SER A 462 -2.35 13.21 10.47
C SER A 462 -1.71 12.15 11.38
N ILE A 463 -1.10 12.55 12.50
CA ILE A 463 -0.57 11.62 13.51
C ILE A 463 -1.69 10.77 14.10
N VAL A 464 -2.79 11.40 14.52
CA VAL A 464 -3.94 10.71 15.10
C VAL A 464 -4.54 9.70 14.10
N LEU A 465 -4.77 10.14 12.86
CA LEU A 465 -5.28 9.25 11.81
C LEU A 465 -4.30 8.10 11.51
N GLY A 466 -3.00 8.35 11.46
CA GLY A 466 -1.99 7.30 11.26
C GLY A 466 -1.98 6.23 12.37
N ILE A 467 -2.35 6.60 13.60
CA ILE A 467 -2.48 5.64 14.71
C ILE A 467 -3.80 4.86 14.60
N ILE A 468 -4.91 5.53 14.30
CA ILE A 468 -6.25 4.91 14.18
C ILE A 468 -6.26 3.86 13.06
N PHE A 469 -5.68 4.19 11.90
CA PHE A 469 -5.67 3.32 10.72
C PHE A 469 -4.52 2.30 10.72
N LYS A 470 -3.89 2.06 11.88
CA LYS A 470 -2.84 1.04 12.03
C LYS A 470 -3.38 -0.35 11.68
N GLY A 471 -2.64 -1.09 10.86
CA GLY A 471 -2.98 -2.46 10.47
C GLY A 471 -3.87 -2.56 9.23
N MET A 472 -4.34 -1.44 8.70
CA MET A 472 -4.86 -1.38 7.34
C MET A 472 -3.70 -1.43 6.34
N ASN A 473 -3.92 -2.12 5.22
CA ASN A 473 -2.91 -2.19 4.17
C ASN A 473 -2.82 -0.83 3.47
N VAL A 474 -1.61 -0.29 3.45
CA VAL A 474 -1.29 1.06 2.95
C VAL A 474 -1.75 1.26 1.50
N SER A 475 -1.71 0.21 0.65
CA SER A 475 -2.18 0.31 -0.72
C SER A 475 -3.67 0.63 -0.81
N PHE A 476 -4.52 0.05 0.06
CA PHE A 476 -5.95 0.39 0.07
C PHE A 476 -6.20 1.83 0.55
N LEU A 477 -5.49 2.27 1.60
CA LEU A 477 -5.56 3.65 2.10
C LEU A 477 -5.18 4.66 1.01
N VAL A 478 -4.17 4.33 0.19
CA VAL A 478 -3.82 5.14 -0.98
C VAL A 478 -4.96 5.16 -2.00
N GLY A 479 -5.57 4.01 -2.31
CA GLY A 479 -6.71 3.94 -3.23
C GLY A 479 -7.86 4.89 -2.87
N TRP A 480 -8.13 5.09 -1.57
CA TRP A 480 -9.13 6.05 -1.09
C TRP A 480 -8.77 7.50 -1.40
N ALA A 481 -7.54 7.91 -1.10
CA ALA A 481 -7.07 9.27 -1.37
C ALA A 481 -7.18 9.61 -2.87
N PHE A 482 -6.82 8.66 -3.74
CA PHE A 482 -6.94 8.81 -5.18
C PHE A 482 -8.40 8.82 -5.64
N SER A 483 -9.27 8.01 -5.03
CA SER A 483 -10.70 8.01 -5.35
C SER A 483 -11.36 9.35 -5.02
N VAL A 484 -11.05 9.94 -3.86
CA VAL A 484 -11.56 11.26 -3.48
C VAL A 484 -11.01 12.33 -4.42
N ALA A 485 -9.72 12.31 -4.75
CA ALA A 485 -9.11 13.26 -5.69
C ALA A 485 -9.73 13.16 -7.10
N ALA A 486 -9.86 11.92 -7.62
CA ALA A 486 -10.44 11.64 -8.93
C ALA A 486 -11.90 12.11 -9.03
N SER A 487 -12.64 12.01 -7.93
CA SER A 487 -14.06 12.37 -7.89
C SER A 487 -14.26 13.86 -7.68
N ALA A 488 -13.46 14.52 -6.83
CA ALA A 488 -13.67 15.92 -6.50
C ALA A 488 -12.98 16.89 -7.48
N ASN A 489 -11.72 16.61 -7.83
CA ASN A 489 -10.87 17.60 -8.49
C ASN A 489 -10.87 17.43 -10.00
N LEU A 490 -10.76 16.21 -10.52
CA LEU A 490 -10.64 16.02 -11.97
C LEU A 490 -11.84 16.57 -12.76
N PRO A 491 -13.10 16.29 -12.39
CA PRO A 491 -14.26 16.75 -13.16
C PRO A 491 -14.31 18.28 -13.25
N SER A 492 -14.03 18.97 -12.14
CA SER A 492 -13.95 20.43 -12.08
C SER A 492 -12.87 21.01 -13.02
N ILE A 493 -11.69 20.38 -13.09
CA ILE A 493 -10.60 20.77 -13.99
C ILE A 493 -11.03 20.57 -15.45
N VAL A 494 -11.57 19.39 -15.77
CA VAL A 494 -11.97 19.05 -17.15
C VAL A 494 -13.05 20.00 -17.63
N MET A 495 -14.05 20.30 -16.80
CA MET A 495 -15.09 21.27 -17.13
C MET A 495 -14.52 22.67 -17.34
N LEU A 496 -13.64 23.16 -16.46
CA LEU A 496 -13.03 24.48 -16.60
C LEU A 496 -12.23 24.63 -17.92
N LEU A 497 -11.49 23.58 -18.29
CA LEU A 497 -10.56 23.60 -19.41
C LEU A 497 -11.23 23.35 -20.77
N PHE A 498 -12.15 22.39 -20.86
CA PHE A 498 -12.68 21.90 -22.13
C PHE A 498 -14.15 22.25 -22.36
N TRP A 499 -14.91 22.58 -21.32
CA TRP A 499 -16.34 22.83 -21.44
C TRP A 499 -16.64 24.33 -21.50
N LYS A 500 -17.12 24.81 -22.66
CA LYS A 500 -17.37 26.24 -22.89
C LYS A 500 -18.50 26.83 -22.03
N ARG A 501 -19.44 25.99 -21.58
CA ARG A 501 -20.62 26.37 -20.78
C ARG A 501 -20.42 26.22 -19.26
N THR A 502 -19.17 26.09 -18.79
CA THR A 502 -18.90 25.90 -17.36
C THR A 502 -19.31 27.14 -16.57
N THR A 503 -20.04 26.93 -15.48
CA THR A 503 -20.48 27.97 -14.54
C THR A 503 -19.82 27.78 -13.18
N ALA A 504 -19.79 28.84 -12.38
CA ALA A 504 -19.26 28.77 -11.01
C ALA A 504 -20.04 27.77 -10.15
N SER A 505 -21.37 27.78 -10.25
CA SER A 505 -22.24 26.86 -9.52
C SER A 505 -22.00 25.40 -9.90
N GLY A 506 -21.77 25.10 -11.19
CA GLY A 506 -21.45 23.75 -11.65
C GLY A 506 -20.11 23.24 -11.09
N ILE A 507 -19.07 24.08 -11.04
CA ILE A 507 -17.79 23.70 -10.41
C ILE A 507 -17.98 23.38 -8.92
N ILE A 508 -18.77 24.19 -8.20
CA ILE A 508 -19.03 24.00 -6.76
C ILE A 508 -19.79 22.70 -6.53
N ALA A 509 -20.89 22.48 -7.28
CA ALA A 509 -21.71 21.28 -7.20
C ALA A 509 -20.88 20.02 -7.49
N SER A 510 -20.06 20.05 -8.54
CA SER A 510 -19.16 18.97 -8.92
C SER A 510 -18.18 18.58 -7.82
N ILE A 511 -17.50 19.57 -7.20
CA ILE A 511 -16.55 19.31 -6.11
C ILE A 511 -17.26 18.73 -4.89
N ILE A 512 -18.36 19.35 -4.44
CA ILE A 512 -19.08 18.93 -3.24
C ILE A 512 -19.68 17.53 -3.44
N ALA A 513 -20.34 17.29 -4.57
CA ALA A 513 -20.92 15.99 -4.90
C ALA A 513 -19.83 14.91 -5.01
N GLY A 514 -18.68 15.23 -5.61
CA GLY A 514 -17.54 14.32 -5.72
C GLY A 514 -16.94 13.93 -4.37
N VAL A 515 -16.67 14.91 -3.50
CA VAL A 515 -16.17 14.66 -2.14
C VAL A 515 -17.18 13.85 -1.33
N PHE A 516 -18.44 14.30 -1.28
CA PHE A 516 -19.47 13.69 -0.44
C PHE A 516 -19.80 12.27 -0.88
N SER A 517 -19.97 12.02 -2.18
CA SER A 517 -20.25 10.69 -2.72
C SER A 517 -19.08 9.73 -2.47
N ALA A 518 -17.84 10.13 -2.77
CA ALA A 518 -16.67 9.29 -2.55
C ALA A 518 -16.47 8.97 -1.05
N MET A 519 -16.57 9.96 -0.17
CA MET A 519 -16.43 9.75 1.28
C MET A 519 -17.52 8.85 1.83
N THR A 520 -18.78 9.09 1.46
CA THR A 520 -19.91 8.28 1.94
C THR A 520 -19.74 6.82 1.54
N MET A 521 -19.39 6.55 0.28
CA MET A 521 -19.17 5.19 -0.21
C MET A 521 -17.94 4.52 0.44
N ILE A 522 -16.85 5.26 0.68
CA ILE A 522 -15.67 4.73 1.39
C ILE A 522 -16.03 4.38 2.83
N LEU A 523 -16.72 5.26 3.55
CA LEU A 523 -17.10 5.05 4.96
C LEU A 523 -18.11 3.90 5.14
N LEU A 524 -18.92 3.62 4.11
CA LEU A 524 -19.90 2.54 4.07
C LEU A 524 -19.38 1.25 3.39
N SER A 525 -18.08 1.17 3.11
CA SER A 525 -17.45 0.02 2.47
C SER A 525 -17.21 -1.17 3.41
N PRO A 526 -17.05 -2.40 2.88
CA PRO A 526 -16.76 -3.59 3.69
C PRO A 526 -15.47 -3.45 4.52
N SER A 527 -14.43 -2.81 3.96
CA SER A 527 -13.18 -2.57 4.67
C SER A 527 -13.35 -1.65 5.88
N MET A 528 -14.21 -0.63 5.80
CA MET A 528 -14.50 0.27 6.92
C MET A 528 -15.38 -0.40 7.97
N PHE A 529 -16.37 -1.19 7.56
CA PHE A 529 -17.18 -1.99 8.49
C PHE A 529 -16.32 -2.92 9.33
N LYS A 530 -15.32 -3.55 8.71
CA LYS A 530 -14.32 -4.35 9.42
C LYS A 530 -13.54 -3.55 10.46
N LEU A 531 -13.21 -2.28 10.17
CA LEU A 531 -12.52 -1.40 11.11
C LEU A 531 -13.43 -0.98 12.27
N TYR A 532 -14.74 -0.83 12.02
CA TYR A 532 -15.74 -0.56 13.06
C TYR A 532 -16.05 -1.79 13.94
N GLY A 533 -15.50 -2.96 13.62
CA GLY A 533 -15.83 -4.22 14.29
C GLY A 533 -17.18 -4.81 13.87
N LEU A 534 -17.75 -4.35 12.75
CA LEU A 534 -19.00 -4.83 12.17
C LEU A 534 -18.72 -5.87 11.08
N ASP A 535 -19.73 -6.71 10.78
CA ASP A 535 -19.64 -7.69 9.70
C ASP A 535 -19.55 -6.99 8.32
N PRO A 536 -18.47 -7.22 7.54
CA PRO A 536 -18.32 -6.66 6.20
C PRO A 536 -19.46 -7.02 5.23
N ALA A 537 -20.17 -8.13 5.46
CA ALA A 537 -21.30 -8.54 4.61
C ALA A 537 -22.51 -7.60 4.73
N ASN A 538 -22.62 -6.85 5.84
CA ASN A 538 -23.70 -5.91 6.10
C ASN A 538 -23.39 -4.48 5.61
N ALA A 539 -22.27 -4.29 4.90
CA ALA A 539 -21.89 -2.99 4.36
C ALA A 539 -22.92 -2.51 3.32
N PRO A 540 -23.53 -1.31 3.49
CA PRO A 540 -24.52 -0.78 2.54
C PRO A 540 -23.97 -0.59 1.13
N PHE A 541 -22.66 -0.36 1.01
CA PHE A 541 -21.97 -0.29 -0.26
C PHE A 541 -21.09 -1.53 -0.44
N PRO A 542 -21.34 -2.39 -1.45
CA PRO A 542 -20.73 -3.72 -1.52
C PRO A 542 -19.31 -3.75 -2.10
N ILE A 543 -18.73 -2.60 -2.46
CA ILE A 543 -17.38 -2.50 -3.03
C ILE A 543 -16.51 -1.52 -2.22
N ASP A 544 -15.20 -1.73 -2.22
CA ASP A 544 -14.27 -0.90 -1.43
C ASP A 544 -13.89 0.40 -2.16
N ASN A 545 -13.95 0.41 -3.49
CA ASN A 545 -13.50 1.53 -4.32
C ASN A 545 -14.70 2.25 -4.99
N PRO A 546 -14.93 3.54 -4.72
CA PRO A 546 -16.12 4.25 -5.19
C PRO A 546 -16.00 4.86 -6.60
N GLY A 547 -14.79 4.90 -7.19
CA GLY A 547 -14.46 5.69 -8.38
C GLY A 547 -15.42 5.55 -9.57
N VAL A 548 -15.91 4.34 -9.88
CA VAL A 548 -16.88 4.12 -10.97
C VAL A 548 -18.22 4.84 -10.75
N PHE A 549 -18.60 5.12 -9.51
CA PHE A 549 -19.85 5.81 -9.18
C PHE A 549 -19.63 7.28 -8.82
N SER A 550 -18.65 7.57 -7.97
CA SER A 550 -18.42 8.93 -7.47
C SER A 550 -17.92 9.90 -8.55
N ILE A 551 -17.15 9.41 -9.54
CA ILE A 551 -16.65 10.25 -10.64
C ILE A 551 -17.79 10.70 -11.57
N PRO A 552 -18.66 9.80 -12.09
CA PRO A 552 -19.84 10.22 -12.86
C PRO A 552 -20.80 11.14 -12.09
N ILE A 553 -21.02 10.88 -10.79
CA ILE A 553 -21.87 11.75 -9.95
C ILE A 553 -21.33 13.18 -9.94
N SER A 554 -20.02 13.35 -9.84
CA SER A 554 -19.37 14.67 -9.88
C SER A 554 -19.44 15.36 -11.25
N PHE A 555 -19.46 14.60 -12.35
CA PHE A 555 -19.69 15.18 -13.69
C PHE A 555 -21.15 15.53 -13.95
N ALA A 556 -22.09 14.84 -13.31
CA ALA A 556 -23.52 15.04 -13.50
C ALA A 556 -24.07 16.21 -12.68
N ALA A 557 -23.48 16.48 -11.52
CA ALA A 557 -23.78 17.63 -10.65
C ALA A 557 -23.19 18.93 -11.24
#